data_AF-A0A815T9Y1-F1
#
_entry.id   AF-A0A815T9Y1-F1
#
_cell.length_a   1.000
_cell.length_b   1.000
_cell.length_c   1.000
_cell.angle_alpha   90.00
_cell.angle_beta   90.00
_cell.angle_gamma   90.00
#
_symmetry.space_group_name_H-M   'P 1'
#
loop_
_entity.id
_entity.type
_entity.pdbx_description
1 polymer ?
#
loop_
_entity_poly.entity_id
_entity_poly.type
_entity_poly.pdbx_seq_one_letter_code
_entity_poly.pdbx_strand_id
1 'polypeptide(L)'
;KLAAKDDRINELKKENDLIIHANYQLRLRVHELESNVNSYDSVSNKSTLAISSIQKDAKEKQDQLLELEARVRTHMEEREASERKMDVLQKKLQELFAQLSVTLEHNYGQPSAASFETVMSRIADINAENILLKGKLVKIEDTNKLLEKDAQSNRATIQQMANQLQSHVHYNINHCLQNDTIKAERDAALHDKETVKTELETVKSRLDSIQKAWQNTRSELDQRENKYSSHELHMKQLENDAVYVKSCFNAFKQQIGQMLSDGYVKVEPKEEEIKQKIQLLMQSSRERGIIITNLENQKEQLTKQLQAQIDI
;
A
#
# COMPACT_ATOMS: atom_id res chain seq x y z
N LYS A 1 -17.53 -30.80 43.98
CA LYS A 1 -17.39 -29.49 43.28
C LYS A 1 -15.93 -29.09 43.03
N LEU A 2 -14.97 -29.39 43.93
CA LEU A 2 -13.54 -29.14 43.71
C LEU A 2 -12.92 -30.08 42.65
N ALA A 3 -13.13 -31.40 42.77
CA ALA A 3 -12.61 -32.37 41.79
C ALA A 3 -13.03 -32.07 40.33
N ALA A 4 -14.30 -31.75 40.10
CA ALA A 4 -14.78 -31.37 38.76
C ALA A 4 -14.17 -30.07 38.20
N LYS A 5 -13.69 -29.16 39.08
CA LYS A 5 -12.93 -27.97 38.65
C LYS A 5 -11.49 -28.34 38.30
N ASP A 6 -10.87 -29.24 39.06
CA ASP A 6 -9.51 -29.72 38.79
C ASP A 6 -9.44 -30.51 37.48
N ASP A 7 -10.44 -31.35 37.19
CA ASP A 7 -10.54 -32.07 35.92
C ASP A 7 -10.69 -31.10 34.73
N ARG A 8 -11.53 -30.06 34.89
CA ARG A 8 -11.70 -29.03 33.85
C ARG A 8 -10.44 -28.19 33.62
N ILE A 9 -9.67 -27.90 34.69
CA ILE A 9 -8.39 -27.20 34.58
C ILE A 9 -7.37 -28.07 33.85
N ASN A 10 -7.35 -29.38 34.10
CA ASN A 10 -6.45 -30.30 33.41
C ASN A 10 -6.80 -30.48 31.92
N GLU A 11 -8.10 -30.52 31.58
CA GLU A 11 -8.55 -30.47 30.17
C GLU A 11 -8.09 -29.20 29.47
N LEU A 12 -8.31 -28.03 30.08
CA LEU A 12 -7.92 -26.74 29.50
C LEU A 12 -6.41 -26.61 29.35
N LYS A 13 -5.61 -27.17 30.27
CA LYS A 13 -4.15 -27.21 30.13
C LYS A 13 -3.74 -28.06 28.93
N LYS A 14 -4.33 -29.23 28.77
CA LYS A 14 -4.04 -30.13 27.65
C LYS A 14 -4.44 -29.51 26.31
N GLU A 15 -5.57 -28.82 26.26
CA GLU A 15 -6.02 -28.07 25.08
C GLU A 15 -5.07 -26.91 24.76
N ASN A 16 -4.64 -26.16 25.78
CA ASN A 16 -3.67 -25.08 25.61
C ASN A 16 -2.31 -25.59 25.12
N ASP A 17 -1.83 -26.72 25.63
CA ASP A 17 -0.57 -27.35 25.18
C ASP A 17 -0.66 -27.78 23.70
N LEU A 18 -1.81 -28.30 23.27
CA LEU A 18 -2.06 -28.63 21.85
C LEU A 18 -2.06 -27.38 20.98
N ILE A 19 -2.69 -26.29 21.44
CA ILE A 19 -2.70 -25.00 20.73
C ILE A 19 -1.30 -24.40 20.63
N ILE A 20 -0.50 -24.48 21.70
CA ILE A 20 0.89 -24.02 21.72
C ILE A 20 1.73 -24.83 20.72
N HIS A 21 1.58 -26.16 20.71
CA HIS A 21 2.28 -27.02 19.78
C HIS A 21 1.89 -26.74 18.32
N ALA A 22 0.60 -26.57 18.03
CA ALA A 22 0.10 -26.23 16.71
C ALA A 22 0.63 -24.85 16.24
N ASN A 23 0.64 -23.85 17.13
CA ASN A 23 1.21 -22.53 16.83
C ASN A 23 2.71 -22.60 16.55
N TYR A 24 3.46 -23.43 17.27
CA TYR A 24 4.88 -23.63 17.03
C TYR A 24 5.15 -24.24 15.63
N GLN A 25 4.39 -25.28 15.25
CA GLN A 25 4.49 -25.90 13.92
C GLN A 25 4.12 -24.91 12.80
N LEU A 26 3.06 -24.12 12.99
CA LEU A 26 2.67 -23.09 12.03
C LEU A 26 3.75 -22.01 11.87
N ARG A 27 4.40 -21.59 12.96
CA ARG A 27 5.51 -20.62 12.90
C ARG A 27 6.71 -21.16 12.13
N LEU A 28 7.09 -22.41 12.36
CA LEU A 28 8.16 -23.06 11.59
C LEU A 28 7.80 -23.11 10.11
N ARG A 29 6.55 -23.47 9.79
CA ARG A 29 6.08 -23.54 8.40
C ARG A 29 6.05 -22.18 7.72
N VAL A 30 5.63 -21.13 8.43
CA VAL A 30 5.68 -19.75 7.92
C VAL A 30 7.12 -19.35 7.65
N HIS A 31 8.05 -19.64 8.56
CA HIS A 31 9.46 -19.30 8.37
C HIS A 31 10.10 -20.03 7.17
N GLU A 32 9.77 -21.31 6.97
CA GLU A 32 10.18 -22.05 5.77
C GLU A 32 9.64 -21.41 4.48
N LEU A 33 8.36 -21.01 4.48
CA LEU A 33 7.74 -20.37 3.32
C LEU A 33 8.36 -18.99 3.04
N GLU A 34 8.63 -18.19 4.06
CA GLU A 34 9.34 -16.91 3.94
C GLU A 34 10.75 -17.09 3.36
N SER A 35 11.50 -18.08 3.84
CA SER A 35 12.82 -18.43 3.32
C SER A 35 12.76 -18.84 1.84
N ASN A 36 11.77 -19.65 1.47
CA ASN A 36 11.56 -20.08 0.09
C ASN A 36 11.19 -18.91 -0.83
N VAL A 37 10.32 -17.98 -0.38
CA VAL A 37 9.97 -16.77 -1.15
C VAL A 37 11.21 -15.92 -1.42
N ASN A 38 12.05 -15.67 -0.41
CA ASN A 38 13.29 -14.93 -0.59
C ASN A 38 14.26 -15.60 -1.58
N SER A 39 14.30 -16.94 -1.59
CA SER A 39 15.07 -17.71 -2.59
C SER A 39 14.50 -17.54 -3.99
N TYR A 40 13.18 -17.63 -4.16
CA TYR A 40 12.52 -17.44 -5.46
C TYR A 40 12.70 -16.03 -5.99
N ASP A 41 12.63 -15.00 -5.15
CA ASP A 41 12.88 -13.61 -5.57
C ASP A 41 14.34 -13.42 -6.03
N SER A 42 15.30 -14.03 -5.33
CA SER A 42 16.71 -14.02 -5.75
C SER A 42 16.92 -14.69 -7.11
N VAL A 43 16.28 -15.84 -7.35
CA VAL A 43 16.34 -16.54 -8.64
C VAL A 43 15.63 -15.74 -9.73
N SER A 44 14.45 -15.20 -9.44
CA SER A 44 13.66 -14.37 -10.36
C SER A 44 14.44 -13.13 -10.83
N ASN A 45 15.10 -12.44 -9.90
CA ASN A 45 15.94 -11.28 -10.22
C ASN A 45 17.13 -11.67 -11.11
N LYS A 46 17.81 -12.78 -10.81
CA LYS A 46 18.91 -13.29 -11.64
C LYS A 46 18.45 -13.69 -13.04
N SER A 47 17.31 -14.37 -13.15
CA SER A 47 16.70 -14.75 -14.43
C SER A 47 16.29 -13.54 -15.25
N THR A 48 15.72 -12.51 -14.62
CA THR A 48 15.32 -11.26 -15.28
C THR A 48 16.53 -10.51 -15.85
N LEU A 49 17.63 -10.43 -15.07
CA LEU A 49 18.89 -9.84 -15.55
C LEU A 49 19.50 -10.62 -16.71
N ALA A 50 19.49 -11.95 -16.65
CA ALA A 50 19.98 -12.80 -17.73
C ALA A 50 19.16 -12.64 -19.01
N ILE A 51 17.82 -12.62 -18.90
CA ILE A 51 16.92 -12.39 -20.04
C ILE A 51 17.17 -11.01 -20.65
N SER A 52 17.27 -9.97 -19.83
CA SER A 52 17.56 -8.61 -20.31
C SER A 52 18.93 -8.53 -21.01
N SER A 53 19.94 -9.24 -20.52
CA SER A 53 21.25 -9.30 -21.17
C SER A 53 21.18 -9.99 -22.53
N ILE A 54 20.46 -11.11 -22.63
CA ILE A 54 20.31 -11.86 -23.88
C ILE A 54 19.52 -11.04 -24.91
N GLN A 55 18.45 -10.37 -24.47
CA GLN A 55 17.66 -9.49 -25.35
C GLN A 55 18.49 -8.33 -25.89
N LYS A 56 19.37 -7.76 -25.07
CA LYS A 56 20.29 -6.71 -25.50
C LYS A 56 21.28 -7.21 -26.56
N ASP A 57 21.93 -8.34 -26.30
CA ASP A 57 22.89 -8.94 -27.25
C ASP A 57 22.21 -9.33 -28.58
N ALA A 58 21.02 -9.94 -28.52
CA ALA A 58 20.23 -10.26 -29.71
C ALA A 58 19.91 -9.02 -30.56
N LYS A 59 19.57 -7.91 -29.91
CA LYS A 59 19.33 -6.63 -30.60
C LYS A 59 20.61 -6.08 -31.24
N GLU A 60 21.73 -6.08 -30.52
CA GLU A 60 23.02 -5.63 -31.05
C GLU A 60 23.45 -6.46 -32.27
N LYS A 61 23.22 -7.78 -32.24
CA LYS A 61 23.49 -8.67 -33.39
C LYS A 61 22.57 -8.41 -34.57
N GLN A 62 21.31 -8.10 -34.33
CA GLN A 62 20.37 -7.75 -35.40
C GLN A 62 20.74 -6.41 -36.06
N ASP A 63 21.16 -5.42 -35.29
CA ASP A 63 21.63 -4.14 -35.81
C ASP A 63 22.90 -4.32 -36.66
N GLN A 64 23.85 -5.15 -36.20
CA GLN A 64 25.05 -5.51 -36.99
C GLN A 64 24.71 -6.21 -38.31
N LEU A 65 23.72 -7.09 -38.30
CA LEU A 65 23.29 -7.82 -39.49
C LEU A 65 22.69 -6.85 -40.52
N LEU A 66 21.82 -5.94 -40.10
CA LEU A 66 21.24 -4.91 -40.97
C LEU A 66 22.30 -3.98 -41.56
N GLU A 67 23.31 -3.61 -40.77
CA GLU A 67 24.43 -2.79 -41.27
C GLU A 67 25.25 -3.52 -42.34
N LEU A 68 25.57 -4.81 -42.10
CA LEU A 68 26.30 -5.62 -43.07
C LEU A 68 25.50 -5.83 -44.36
N GLU A 69 24.20 -6.09 -44.26
CA GLU A 69 23.30 -6.20 -45.42
C GLU A 69 23.27 -4.90 -46.24
N ALA A 70 23.20 -3.74 -45.58
CA ALA A 70 23.24 -2.45 -46.24
C ALA A 70 24.58 -2.24 -46.97
N ARG A 71 25.69 -2.58 -46.33
CA ARG A 71 27.04 -2.45 -46.91
C ARG A 71 27.24 -3.34 -48.14
N VAL A 72 26.74 -4.59 -48.09
CA VAL A 72 26.78 -5.51 -49.22
C VAL A 72 25.97 -4.95 -50.40
N ARG A 73 24.79 -4.40 -50.14
CA ARG A 73 23.95 -3.77 -51.18
C ARG A 73 24.67 -2.60 -51.86
N THR A 74 25.28 -1.71 -51.09
CA THR A 74 26.08 -0.61 -51.63
C THR A 74 27.22 -1.10 -52.51
N HIS A 75 27.98 -2.10 -52.07
CA HIS A 75 29.08 -2.65 -52.87
C HIS A 75 28.60 -3.33 -54.17
N MET A 76 27.42 -3.94 -54.16
CA MET A 76 26.82 -4.46 -55.39
C MET A 76 26.48 -3.34 -56.37
N GLU A 77 25.84 -2.26 -55.90
CA GLU A 77 25.50 -1.10 -56.73
C GLU A 77 26.75 -0.42 -57.32
N GLU A 78 27.80 -0.25 -56.51
CA GLU A 78 29.10 0.29 -56.93
C GLU A 78 29.75 -0.59 -58.00
N ARG A 79 29.73 -1.91 -57.81
CA ARG A 79 30.27 -2.86 -58.78
C ARG A 79 29.51 -2.79 -60.11
N GLU A 80 28.18 -2.82 -60.08
CA GLU A 80 27.36 -2.69 -61.29
C GLU A 80 27.63 -1.38 -62.03
N ALA A 81 27.75 -0.27 -61.30
CA ALA A 81 28.09 1.03 -61.89
C ALA A 81 29.48 1.03 -62.53
N SER A 82 30.46 0.33 -61.93
CA SER A 82 31.81 0.17 -62.48
C SER A 82 31.81 -0.68 -63.76
N GLU A 83 31.09 -1.79 -63.77
CA GLU A 83 30.94 -2.65 -64.97
C GLU A 83 30.30 -1.87 -66.13
N ARG A 84 29.25 -1.10 -65.88
CA ARG A 84 28.63 -0.22 -66.91
C ARG A 84 29.61 0.82 -67.46
N LYS A 85 30.47 1.41 -66.61
CA LYS A 85 31.49 2.37 -67.06
C LYS A 85 32.55 1.70 -67.94
N MET A 86 32.97 0.50 -67.58
CA MET A 86 33.93 -0.29 -68.36
C MET A 86 33.40 -0.59 -69.76
N ASP A 87 32.13 -0.99 -69.87
CA ASP A 87 31.49 -1.26 -71.17
C ASP A 87 31.47 -0.02 -72.08
N VAL A 88 31.19 1.15 -71.51
CA VAL A 88 31.20 2.42 -72.26
C VAL A 88 32.61 2.77 -72.74
N LEU A 89 33.62 2.60 -71.89
CA LEU A 89 35.01 2.86 -72.25
C LEU A 89 35.52 1.90 -73.32
N GLN A 90 35.14 0.62 -73.25
CA GLN A 90 35.50 -0.38 -74.25
C GLN A 90 34.94 -0.03 -75.62
N LYS A 91 33.67 0.41 -75.71
CA LYS A 91 33.07 0.86 -76.97
C LYS A 91 33.78 2.08 -77.56
N LYS A 92 34.09 3.08 -76.73
CA LYS A 92 34.84 4.27 -77.17
C LYS A 92 36.23 3.92 -77.69
N LEU A 93 36.91 2.97 -77.04
CA LEU A 93 38.23 2.51 -77.48
C LEU A 93 38.15 1.82 -78.86
N GLN A 94 37.13 0.98 -79.07
CA GLN A 94 36.89 0.34 -80.37
C GLN A 94 36.60 1.37 -81.47
N GLU A 95 35.79 2.39 -81.19
CA GLU A 95 35.52 3.49 -82.12
C GLU A 95 36.80 4.26 -82.49
N LEU A 96 37.66 4.54 -81.50
CA LEU A 96 38.92 5.25 -81.73
C LEU A 96 39.87 4.45 -82.62
N PHE A 97 39.97 3.13 -82.41
CA PHE A 97 40.75 2.27 -83.30
C PHE A 97 40.24 2.27 -84.74
N ALA A 98 38.91 2.24 -84.94
CA ALA A 98 38.33 2.31 -86.28
C ALA A 98 38.65 3.64 -86.98
N GLN A 99 38.57 4.76 -86.26
CA GLN A 99 38.92 6.09 -86.80
C GLN A 99 40.41 6.19 -87.16
N LEU A 100 41.29 5.61 -86.34
CA LEU A 100 42.73 5.61 -86.57
C LEU A 100 43.11 4.79 -87.81
N SER A 101 42.48 3.63 -88.01
CA SER A 101 42.65 2.83 -89.23
C SER A 101 42.27 3.60 -90.50
N VAL A 102 41.12 4.29 -90.49
CA VAL A 102 40.68 5.11 -91.65
C VAL A 102 41.64 6.27 -91.93
N THR A 103 42.19 6.89 -90.89
CA THR A 103 43.09 8.04 -91.03
C THR A 103 44.47 7.63 -91.55
N LEU A 104 44.95 6.45 -91.18
CA LEU A 104 46.23 5.90 -91.65
C LEU A 104 46.19 5.41 -93.11
N GLU A 105 45.01 5.25 -93.71
CA GLU A 105 44.85 4.85 -95.12
C GLU A 105 44.95 6.01 -96.13
N HIS A 106 44.95 7.27 -95.68
CA HIS A 106 45.13 8.42 -96.57
C HIS A 106 46.61 8.83 -96.70
N ASN A 107 47.21 8.47 -97.84
CA ASN A 107 48.57 8.82 -98.22
C ASN A 107 48.70 10.30 -98.60
N TYR A 108 49.64 10.99 -97.97
CA TYR A 108 49.99 12.40 -98.22
C TYR A 108 50.76 12.56 -99.54
N GLY A 109 50.17 13.26 -100.52
CA GLY A 109 50.77 13.57 -101.82
C GLY A 109 50.82 15.08 -102.13
N GLN A 110 51.88 15.49 -102.84
CA GLN A 110 52.44 16.85 -103.02
C GLN A 110 51.51 17.98 -103.56
N PRO A 111 51.81 19.27 -103.25
CA PRO A 111 50.98 20.41 -103.66
C PRO A 111 51.23 20.85 -105.12
N SER A 112 50.20 20.75 -105.97
CA SER A 112 50.09 21.28 -107.35
C SER A 112 49.30 22.62 -107.37
N ALA A 113 49.03 23.27 -108.51
CA ALA A 113 48.12 24.44 -108.61
C ALA A 113 46.69 24.15 -108.09
N ALA A 114 46.30 22.88 -108.00
CA ALA A 114 45.18 22.40 -107.21
C ALA A 114 45.26 22.82 -105.72
N SER A 115 46.44 23.16 -105.20
CA SER A 115 46.67 23.63 -103.84
C SER A 115 46.01 24.98 -103.56
N PHE A 116 45.89 25.89 -104.54
CA PHE A 116 45.20 27.16 -104.30
C PHE A 116 43.68 26.96 -104.21
N GLU A 117 43.11 26.17 -105.12
CA GLU A 117 41.68 25.81 -105.09
C GLU A 117 41.34 24.96 -103.86
N THR A 118 42.24 24.05 -103.45
CA THR A 118 42.15 23.29 -102.20
C THR A 118 42.24 24.21 -100.98
N VAL A 119 43.13 25.20 -101.00
CA VAL A 119 43.23 26.22 -99.93
C VAL A 119 41.97 27.08 -99.88
N MET A 120 41.40 27.49 -101.02
CA MET A 120 40.16 28.26 -101.07
C MET A 120 38.95 27.45 -100.60
N SER A 121 38.84 26.18 -101.00
CA SER A 121 37.84 25.24 -100.47
C SER A 121 38.01 25.08 -98.96
N ARG A 122 39.27 24.92 -98.49
CA ARG A 122 39.56 24.79 -97.07
C ARG A 122 39.23 26.07 -96.30
N ILE A 123 39.45 27.25 -96.88
CA ILE A 123 39.05 28.53 -96.29
C ILE A 123 37.52 28.62 -96.21
N ALA A 124 36.78 28.18 -97.24
CA ALA A 124 35.33 28.14 -97.23
C ALA A 124 34.79 27.17 -96.16
N ASP A 125 35.39 25.98 -96.04
CA ASP A 125 35.08 24.99 -95.01
C ASP A 125 35.36 25.54 -93.61
N ILE A 126 36.54 26.15 -93.40
CA ILE A 126 36.91 26.79 -92.13
C ILE A 126 35.93 27.92 -91.79
N ASN A 127 35.48 28.69 -92.78
CA ASN A 127 34.51 29.77 -92.55
C ASN A 127 33.12 29.22 -92.20
N ALA A 128 32.66 28.17 -92.88
CA ALA A 128 31.40 27.48 -92.56
C ALA A 128 31.46 26.85 -91.16
N GLU A 129 32.59 26.23 -90.81
CA GLU A 129 32.88 25.71 -89.48
C GLU A 129 32.89 26.83 -88.43
N ASN A 130 33.51 27.98 -88.73
CA ASN A 130 33.54 29.14 -87.84
C ASN A 130 32.12 29.67 -87.54
N ILE A 131 31.27 29.75 -88.57
CA ILE A 131 29.85 30.14 -88.41
C ILE A 131 29.11 29.13 -87.52
N LEU A 132 29.30 27.83 -87.77
CA LEU A 132 28.70 26.76 -86.95
C LEU A 132 29.18 26.83 -85.50
N LEU A 133 30.48 27.03 -85.27
CA LEU A 133 31.08 27.16 -83.94
C LEU A 133 30.57 28.38 -83.20
N LYS A 134 30.42 29.53 -83.87
CA LYS A 134 29.77 30.72 -83.29
C LYS A 134 28.32 30.43 -82.89
N GLY A 135 27.56 29.73 -83.73
CA GLY A 135 26.20 29.29 -83.38
C GLY A 135 26.16 28.34 -82.18
N LYS A 136 27.11 27.41 -82.08
CA LYS A 136 27.26 26.53 -80.89
C LYS A 136 27.65 27.32 -79.65
N LEU A 137 28.54 28.31 -79.78
CA LEU A 137 28.97 29.17 -78.68
C LEU A 137 27.79 29.92 -78.07
N VAL A 138 26.95 30.56 -78.90
CA VAL A 138 25.74 31.26 -78.43
C VAL A 138 24.80 30.29 -77.68
N LYS A 139 24.58 29.08 -78.21
CA LYS A 139 23.76 28.07 -77.53
C LYS A 139 24.35 27.68 -76.17
N ILE A 140 25.67 27.51 -76.09
CA ILE A 140 26.36 27.19 -74.83
C ILE A 140 26.19 28.34 -73.83
N GLU A 141 26.37 29.59 -74.26
CA GLU A 141 26.16 30.77 -73.41
C GLU A 141 24.74 30.87 -72.87
N ASP A 142 23.72 30.61 -73.70
CA ASP A 142 22.32 30.62 -73.27
C ASP A 142 22.02 29.47 -72.29
N THR A 143 22.57 28.26 -72.53
CA THR A 143 22.45 27.17 -71.56
C THR A 143 23.17 27.49 -70.25
N ASN A 144 24.31 28.17 -70.29
CA ASN A 144 25.04 28.56 -69.08
C ASN A 144 24.24 29.59 -68.26
N LYS A 145 23.62 30.59 -68.90
CA LYS A 145 22.73 31.55 -68.23
C LYS A 145 21.54 30.86 -67.57
N LEU A 146 20.94 29.87 -68.24
CA LEU A 146 19.83 29.10 -67.67
C LEU A 146 20.29 28.29 -66.46
N LEU A 147 21.44 27.59 -66.56
CA LEU A 147 22.02 26.84 -65.45
C LEU A 147 22.41 27.72 -64.26
N GLU A 148 22.92 28.92 -64.49
CA GLU A 148 23.20 29.89 -63.43
C GLU A 148 21.93 30.32 -62.70
N LYS A 149 20.85 30.60 -63.44
CA LYS A 149 19.55 30.93 -62.86
C LYS A 149 18.99 29.76 -62.05
N ASP A 150 19.06 28.54 -62.59
CA ASP A 150 18.60 27.33 -61.89
C ASP A 150 19.43 27.06 -60.63
N ALA A 151 20.76 27.24 -60.69
CA ALA A 151 21.64 27.10 -59.54
C ALA A 151 21.34 28.14 -58.45
N GLN A 152 21.02 29.39 -58.82
CA GLN A 152 20.60 30.42 -57.88
C GLN A 152 19.27 30.06 -57.21
N SER A 153 18.28 29.60 -57.99
CA SER A 153 16.99 29.15 -57.48
C SER A 153 17.16 27.96 -56.51
N ASN A 154 17.97 26.97 -56.89
CA ASN A 154 18.25 25.81 -56.05
C ASN A 154 18.94 26.20 -54.74
N ARG A 155 19.88 27.15 -54.78
CA ARG A 155 20.54 27.67 -53.57
C ARG A 155 19.53 28.33 -52.63
N ALA A 156 18.61 29.13 -53.16
CA ALA A 156 17.56 29.77 -52.36
C ALA A 156 16.64 28.73 -51.69
N THR A 157 16.22 27.69 -52.43
CA THR A 157 15.41 26.60 -51.89
C THR A 157 16.15 25.82 -50.80
N ILE A 158 17.42 25.48 -51.02
CA ILE A 158 18.25 24.80 -50.00
C ILE A 158 18.35 25.64 -48.73
N GLN A 159 18.57 26.95 -48.86
CA GLN A 159 18.66 27.84 -47.71
C GLN A 159 17.32 27.96 -46.96
N GLN A 160 16.20 28.01 -47.67
CA GLN A 160 14.86 27.98 -47.06
C GLN A 160 14.63 26.68 -46.28
N MET A 161 14.96 25.52 -46.87
CA MET A 161 14.83 24.21 -46.21
C MET A 161 15.75 24.11 -44.99
N ALA A 162 16.97 24.63 -45.06
CA ALA A 162 17.90 24.64 -43.93
C ALA A 162 17.34 25.47 -42.75
N ASN A 163 16.75 26.62 -43.03
CA ASN A 163 16.10 27.45 -42.00
C ASN A 163 14.87 26.75 -41.39
N GLN A 164 14.03 26.13 -42.22
CA GLN A 164 12.88 25.35 -41.74
C GLN A 164 13.30 24.17 -40.87
N LEU A 165 14.35 23.45 -41.26
CA LEU A 165 14.92 22.36 -40.49
C LEU A 165 15.43 22.85 -39.13
N GLN A 166 16.12 23.98 -39.10
CA GLN A 166 16.60 24.58 -37.85
C GLN A 166 15.45 24.96 -36.91
N SER A 167 14.39 25.57 -37.44
CA SER A 167 13.18 25.87 -36.65
C SER A 167 12.50 24.61 -36.12
N HIS A 168 12.40 23.57 -36.95
CA HIS A 168 11.79 22.30 -36.54
C HIS A 168 12.62 21.58 -35.46
N VAL A 169 13.96 21.59 -35.58
CA VAL A 169 14.86 21.04 -34.55
C VAL A 169 14.67 21.80 -33.23
N HIS A 170 14.60 23.13 -33.26
CA HIS A 170 14.38 23.93 -32.06
C HIS A 170 13.02 23.61 -31.40
N TYR A 171 11.95 23.53 -32.20
CA TYR A 171 10.62 23.14 -31.71
C TYR A 171 10.64 21.75 -31.07
N ASN A 172 11.29 20.77 -31.72
CA ASN A 172 11.36 19.41 -31.22
C ASN A 172 12.12 19.32 -29.88
N ILE A 173 13.20 20.07 -29.72
CA ILE A 173 13.94 20.15 -28.45
C ILE A 173 13.03 20.72 -27.35
N ASN A 174 12.33 21.82 -27.61
CA ASN A 174 11.43 22.43 -26.62
C ASN A 174 10.28 21.48 -26.25
N HIS A 175 9.72 20.77 -27.23
CA HIS A 175 8.67 19.79 -27.00
C HIS A 175 9.18 18.59 -26.18
N CYS A 176 10.41 18.14 -26.43
CA CYS A 176 11.06 17.09 -25.63
C CYS A 176 11.22 17.52 -24.17
N LEU A 177 11.72 18.74 -23.93
CA LEU A 177 11.86 19.32 -22.59
C LEU A 177 10.51 19.43 -21.87
N GLN A 178 9.49 19.94 -22.55
CA GLN A 178 8.14 20.06 -21.98
C GLN A 178 7.56 18.69 -21.61
N ASN A 179 7.77 17.67 -22.45
CA ASN A 179 7.32 16.31 -22.16
C ASN A 179 8.03 15.74 -20.92
N ASP A 180 9.34 15.98 -20.78
CA ASP A 180 10.09 15.53 -19.61
C ASP A 180 9.66 16.26 -18.32
N THR A 181 9.34 17.56 -18.41
CA THR A 181 8.72 18.30 -17.29
C THR A 181 7.37 17.70 -16.90
N ILE A 182 6.49 17.42 -17.86
CA ILE A 182 5.17 16.82 -17.59
C ILE A 182 5.32 15.44 -16.95
N LYS A 183 6.27 14.62 -17.39
CA LYS A 183 6.55 13.31 -16.76
C LYS A 183 7.00 13.47 -15.31
N ALA A 184 7.90 14.42 -15.04
CA ALA A 184 8.38 14.68 -13.68
C ALA A 184 7.25 15.18 -12.77
N GLU A 185 6.40 16.10 -13.25
CA GLU A 185 5.22 16.58 -12.52
C GLU A 185 4.21 15.46 -12.25
N ARG A 186 3.97 14.59 -13.24
CA ARG A 186 3.11 13.40 -13.06
C ARG A 186 3.66 12.47 -11.99
N ASP A 187 4.96 12.19 -12.02
CA ASP A 187 5.59 11.26 -11.07
C ASP A 187 5.58 11.83 -9.64
N ALA A 188 5.80 13.14 -9.50
CA ALA A 188 5.63 13.84 -8.22
C ALA A 188 4.18 13.77 -7.72
N ALA A 189 3.19 14.05 -8.57
CA ALA A 189 1.78 13.97 -8.20
C ALA A 189 1.33 12.54 -7.83
N LEU A 190 1.89 11.52 -8.49
CA LEU A 190 1.65 10.12 -8.13
C LEU A 190 2.25 9.76 -6.77
N HIS A 191 3.44 10.28 -6.46
CA HIS A 191 4.06 10.10 -5.16
C HIS A 191 3.23 10.75 -4.04
N ASP A 192 2.84 12.01 -4.21
CA ASP A 192 2.00 12.74 -3.24
C ASP A 192 0.67 12.03 -3.01
N LYS A 193 0.04 11.52 -4.07
CA LYS A 193 -1.19 10.73 -3.98
C LYS A 193 -1.00 9.47 -3.12
N GLU A 194 0.10 8.74 -3.28
CA GLU A 194 0.34 7.54 -2.49
C GLU A 194 0.62 7.88 -1.03
N THR A 195 1.38 8.96 -0.77
CA THR A 195 1.60 9.49 0.58
C THR A 195 0.26 9.80 1.26
N VAL A 196 -0.61 10.59 0.64
CA VAL A 196 -1.94 10.91 1.17
C VAL A 196 -2.79 9.66 1.39
N LYS A 197 -2.71 8.67 0.50
CA LYS A 197 -3.42 7.39 0.63
C LYS A 197 -2.96 6.60 1.86
N THR A 198 -1.64 6.55 2.13
CA THR A 198 -1.10 5.88 3.33
C THR A 198 -1.48 6.61 4.62
N GLU A 199 -1.47 7.94 4.62
CA GLU A 199 -1.92 8.75 5.75
C GLU A 199 -3.42 8.55 6.03
N LEU A 200 -4.24 8.53 4.97
CA LEU A 200 -5.68 8.29 5.08
C LEU A 200 -5.95 6.93 5.73
N GLU A 201 -5.24 5.88 5.32
CA GLU A 201 -5.43 4.55 5.88
C GLU A 201 -5.01 4.47 7.35
N THR A 202 -3.92 5.16 7.71
CA THR A 202 -3.47 5.29 9.10
C THR A 202 -4.52 5.99 9.96
N VAL A 203 -5.10 7.09 9.45
CA VAL A 203 -6.14 7.84 10.16
C VAL A 203 -7.42 7.02 10.31
N LYS A 204 -7.83 6.27 9.28
CA LYS A 204 -8.99 5.36 9.35
C LYS A 204 -8.80 4.27 10.40
N SER A 205 -7.63 3.63 10.43
CA SER A 205 -7.30 2.62 11.43
C SER A 205 -7.34 3.19 12.85
N ARG A 206 -6.79 4.39 13.05
CA ARG A 206 -6.86 5.10 14.35
C ARG A 206 -8.31 5.43 14.74
N LEU A 207 -9.13 5.86 13.79
CA LEU A 207 -10.54 6.17 14.02
C LEU A 207 -11.32 4.92 14.46
N ASP A 208 -11.13 3.79 13.77
CA ASP A 208 -11.76 2.51 14.13
C ASP A 208 -11.37 2.05 15.55
N SER A 209 -10.09 2.20 15.91
CA SER A 209 -9.61 1.90 17.26
C SER A 209 -10.26 2.80 18.33
N ILE A 210 -10.35 4.11 18.08
CA ILE A 210 -11.01 5.06 18.98
C ILE A 210 -12.51 4.75 19.11
N GLN A 211 -13.18 4.41 18.00
CA GLN A 211 -14.59 4.05 18.01
C GLN A 211 -14.85 2.80 18.84
N LYS A 212 -14.01 1.76 18.72
CA LYS A 212 -14.08 0.56 19.55
C LYS A 212 -13.86 0.86 21.03
N ALA A 213 -12.84 1.67 21.34
CA ALA A 213 -12.57 2.08 22.73
C ALA A 213 -13.76 2.85 23.32
N TRP A 214 -14.35 3.78 22.56
CA TRP A 214 -15.53 4.52 22.97
C TRP A 214 -16.75 3.62 23.20
N GLN A 215 -17.01 2.66 22.30
CA GLN A 215 -18.09 1.67 22.46
C GLN A 215 -17.90 0.82 23.73
N ASN A 216 -16.67 0.42 24.04
CA ASN A 216 -16.35 -0.32 25.26
C ASN A 216 -16.62 0.53 26.50
N THR A 217 -16.12 1.77 26.55
CA THR A 217 -16.38 2.68 27.68
C THR A 217 -17.86 2.97 27.85
N ARG A 218 -18.62 3.10 26.75
CA ARG A 218 -20.07 3.26 26.80
C ARG A 218 -20.76 2.05 27.43
N SER A 219 -20.39 0.84 27.02
CA SER A 219 -20.92 -0.41 27.60
C SER A 219 -20.58 -0.55 29.09
N GLU A 220 -19.36 -0.20 29.49
CA GLU A 220 -18.96 -0.18 30.91
C GLU A 220 -19.79 0.81 31.73
N LEU A 221 -20.07 1.99 31.17
CA LEU A 221 -20.91 3.01 31.82
C LEU A 221 -22.34 2.49 32.01
N ASP A 222 -22.94 1.91 30.97
CA ASP A 222 -24.30 1.34 31.05
C ASP A 222 -24.35 0.21 32.10
N GLN A 223 -23.31 -0.63 32.21
CA GLN A 223 -23.22 -1.64 33.26
C GLN A 223 -23.09 -1.04 34.67
N ARG A 224 -22.35 0.06 34.82
CA ARG A 224 -22.21 0.77 36.10
C ARG A 224 -23.53 1.42 36.52
N GLU A 225 -24.26 2.03 35.59
CA GLU A 225 -25.57 2.62 35.84
C GLU A 225 -26.60 1.58 36.30
N ASN A 226 -26.62 0.41 35.64
CA ASN A 226 -27.46 -0.71 36.04
C ASN A 226 -27.13 -1.21 37.46
N LYS A 227 -25.83 -1.35 37.77
CA LYS A 227 -25.39 -1.74 39.12
C LYS A 227 -25.80 -0.69 40.14
N TYR A 228 -25.60 0.59 39.86
CA TYR A 228 -25.96 1.68 40.76
C TYR A 228 -27.46 1.65 41.08
N SER A 229 -28.30 1.55 40.05
CA SER A 229 -29.77 1.45 40.19
C SER A 229 -30.19 0.25 41.05
N SER A 230 -29.54 -0.91 40.87
CA SER A 230 -29.80 -2.09 41.70
C SER A 230 -29.39 -1.90 43.16
N HIS A 231 -28.25 -1.27 43.43
CA HIS A 231 -27.80 -0.97 44.79
C HIS A 231 -28.73 0.05 45.46
N GLU A 232 -29.22 1.05 44.72
CA GLU A 232 -30.18 2.02 45.24
C GLU A 232 -31.48 1.34 45.67
N LEU A 233 -32.00 0.41 44.87
CA LEU A 233 -33.19 -0.37 45.22
C LEU A 233 -32.95 -1.23 46.47
N HIS A 234 -31.80 -1.91 46.55
CA HIS A 234 -31.45 -2.74 47.70
C HIS A 234 -31.28 -1.90 48.98
N MET A 235 -30.71 -0.70 48.87
CA MET A 235 -30.59 0.23 50.00
C MET A 235 -31.97 0.67 50.50
N LYS A 236 -32.87 1.08 49.61
CA LYS A 236 -34.26 1.41 49.98
C LYS A 236 -34.98 0.25 50.66
N GLN A 237 -34.73 -0.98 50.22
CA GLN A 237 -35.28 -2.17 50.86
C GLN A 237 -34.72 -2.36 52.27
N LEU A 238 -33.40 -2.26 52.46
CA LEU A 238 -32.77 -2.37 53.78
C LEU A 238 -33.21 -1.27 54.75
N GLU A 239 -33.41 -0.04 54.26
CA GLU A 239 -33.98 1.05 55.05
C GLU A 239 -35.39 0.71 55.54
N ASN A 240 -36.24 0.20 54.65
CA ASN A 240 -37.60 -0.24 55.01
C ASN A 240 -37.59 -1.40 56.02
N ASP A 241 -36.72 -2.39 55.81
CA ASP A 241 -36.58 -3.54 56.72
C ASP A 241 -36.08 -3.08 58.11
N ALA A 242 -35.13 -2.15 58.16
CA ALA A 242 -34.64 -1.58 59.41
C ALA A 242 -35.74 -0.82 60.17
N VAL A 243 -36.57 -0.05 59.45
CA VAL A 243 -37.75 0.62 60.03
C VAL A 243 -38.76 -0.39 60.56
N TYR A 244 -39.03 -1.45 59.79
CA TYR A 244 -39.94 -2.53 60.18
C TYR A 244 -39.45 -3.26 61.45
N VAL A 245 -38.20 -3.71 61.46
CA VAL A 245 -37.60 -4.39 62.63
C VAL A 245 -37.61 -3.49 63.86
N LYS A 246 -37.27 -2.20 63.71
CA LYS A 246 -37.33 -1.22 64.80
C LYS A 246 -38.76 -1.06 65.33
N SER A 247 -39.76 -1.03 64.45
CA SER A 247 -41.18 -0.99 64.83
C SER A 247 -41.59 -2.24 65.61
N CYS A 248 -41.29 -3.43 65.10
CA CYS A 248 -41.55 -4.70 65.78
C CYS A 248 -40.88 -4.77 67.15
N PHE A 249 -39.62 -4.36 67.25
CA PHE A 249 -38.89 -4.35 68.52
C PHE A 249 -39.50 -3.37 69.54
N ASN A 250 -39.96 -2.20 69.10
CA ASN A 250 -40.66 -1.26 69.96
C ASN A 250 -42.00 -1.83 70.44
N ALA A 251 -42.78 -2.48 69.56
CA ALA A 251 -44.02 -3.15 69.93
C ALA A 251 -43.79 -4.29 70.94
N PHE A 252 -42.73 -5.08 70.73
CA PHE A 252 -42.32 -6.13 71.67
C PHE A 252 -41.98 -5.56 73.06
N LYS A 253 -41.19 -4.48 73.13
CA LYS A 253 -40.91 -3.79 74.41
C LYS A 253 -42.19 -3.26 75.07
N GLN A 254 -43.14 -2.76 74.29
CA GLN A 254 -44.45 -2.34 74.81
C GLN A 254 -45.21 -3.50 75.45
N GLN A 255 -45.30 -4.64 74.76
CA GLN A 255 -45.96 -5.82 75.29
C GLN A 255 -45.29 -6.33 76.56
N ILE A 256 -43.96 -6.40 76.61
CA ILE A 256 -43.24 -6.81 77.82
C ILE A 256 -43.45 -5.82 78.96
N GLY A 257 -43.29 -4.52 78.71
CA GLY A 257 -43.52 -3.49 79.73
C GLY A 257 -44.93 -3.56 80.32
N GLN A 258 -45.95 -3.81 79.48
CA GLN A 258 -47.32 -4.00 79.93
C GLN A 258 -47.49 -5.27 80.78
N MET A 259 -46.93 -6.41 80.36
CA MET A 259 -47.01 -7.67 81.13
C MET A 259 -46.31 -7.59 82.49
N LEU A 260 -45.23 -6.80 82.59
CA LEU A 260 -44.47 -6.62 83.84
C LEU A 260 -45.05 -5.54 84.75
N SER A 261 -45.98 -4.72 84.25
CA SER A 261 -46.69 -3.74 85.05
C SER A 261 -47.74 -4.42 85.93
N ASP A 262 -47.93 -3.91 87.14
CA ASP A 262 -48.94 -4.38 88.09
C ASP A 262 -49.81 -3.21 88.58
N GLY A 263 -50.76 -3.47 89.48
CA GLY A 263 -51.68 -2.44 89.99
C GLY A 263 -51.01 -1.30 90.76
N TYR A 264 -49.73 -1.43 91.13
CA TYR A 264 -48.99 -0.46 91.94
C TYR A 264 -47.81 0.17 91.19
N VAL A 265 -47.21 -0.55 90.23
CA VAL A 265 -46.03 -0.10 89.48
C VAL A 265 -46.24 -0.29 87.99
N LYS A 266 -46.19 0.83 87.26
CA LYS A 266 -46.15 0.85 85.80
C LYS A 266 -44.70 0.77 85.31
N VAL A 267 -44.40 -0.19 84.45
CA VAL A 267 -43.09 -0.36 83.80
C VAL A 267 -43.14 0.26 82.42
N GLU A 268 -42.31 1.28 82.19
CA GLU A 268 -42.21 1.92 80.88
C GLU A 268 -41.52 0.98 79.86
N PRO A 269 -41.87 1.05 78.56
CA PRO A 269 -41.36 0.15 77.53
C PRO A 269 -39.94 0.53 77.06
N LYS A 270 -39.05 0.73 78.02
CA LYS A 270 -37.61 0.97 77.85
C LYS A 270 -36.86 -0.25 78.32
N GLU A 271 -35.79 -0.60 77.60
CA GLU A 271 -35.03 -1.82 77.85
C GLU A 271 -34.51 -1.90 79.28
N GLU A 272 -33.97 -0.80 79.80
CA GLU A 272 -33.41 -0.75 81.16
C GLU A 272 -34.48 -0.89 82.24
N GLU A 273 -35.66 -0.27 82.07
CA GLU A 273 -36.80 -0.40 83.01
C GLU A 273 -37.33 -1.85 83.06
N ILE A 274 -37.45 -2.47 81.88
CA ILE A 274 -37.85 -3.87 81.74
C ILE A 274 -36.84 -4.80 82.45
N LYS A 275 -35.54 -4.62 82.18
CA LYS A 275 -34.47 -5.41 82.81
C LYS A 275 -34.50 -5.27 84.34
N GLN A 276 -34.64 -4.05 84.85
CA GLN A 276 -34.67 -3.79 86.28
C GLN A 276 -35.88 -4.46 86.95
N LYS A 277 -37.09 -4.36 86.37
CA LYS A 277 -38.26 -5.05 86.94
C LYS A 277 -38.10 -6.56 86.94
N ILE A 278 -37.55 -7.16 85.88
CA ILE A 278 -37.27 -8.61 85.84
C ILE A 278 -36.33 -9.01 86.97
N GLN A 279 -35.23 -8.26 87.18
CA GLN A 279 -34.28 -8.53 88.26
C GLN A 279 -34.95 -8.45 89.64
N LEU A 280 -35.79 -7.44 89.88
CA LEU A 280 -36.56 -7.31 91.12
C LEU A 280 -37.52 -8.47 91.33
N LEU A 281 -38.24 -8.90 90.28
CA LEU A 281 -39.14 -10.05 90.34
C LEU A 281 -38.38 -11.34 90.64
N MET A 282 -37.21 -11.55 90.02
CA MET A 282 -36.35 -12.70 90.30
C MET A 282 -35.86 -12.72 91.74
N GLN A 283 -35.42 -11.56 92.27
CA GLN A 283 -34.99 -11.43 93.66
C GLN A 283 -36.15 -11.71 94.62
N SER A 284 -37.31 -11.08 94.41
CA SER A 284 -38.50 -11.31 95.22
C SER A 284 -38.96 -12.77 95.19
N SER A 285 -38.88 -13.42 94.02
CA SER A 285 -39.17 -14.85 93.90
C SER A 285 -38.21 -15.71 94.70
N ARG A 286 -36.91 -15.38 94.70
CA ARG A 286 -35.89 -16.09 95.50
C ARG A 286 -36.14 -15.92 96.99
N GLU A 287 -36.43 -14.70 97.44
CA GLU A 287 -36.77 -14.40 98.84
C GLU A 287 -38.03 -15.14 99.29
N ARG A 288 -39.10 -15.13 98.48
CA ARG A 288 -40.31 -15.92 98.75
C ARG A 288 -40.01 -17.41 98.81
N GLY A 289 -39.15 -17.93 97.94
CA GLY A 289 -38.71 -19.33 97.99
C GLY A 289 -38.08 -19.69 99.33
N ILE A 290 -37.16 -18.85 99.84
CA ILE A 290 -36.54 -19.04 101.17
C ILE A 290 -37.60 -19.03 102.27
N ILE A 291 -38.56 -18.11 102.21
CA ILE A 291 -39.65 -18.02 103.20
C ILE A 291 -40.51 -19.29 103.16
N ILE A 292 -40.89 -19.76 101.96
CA ILE A 292 -41.66 -20.99 101.79
C ILE A 292 -40.90 -22.18 102.39
N THR A 293 -39.61 -22.36 102.06
CA THR A 293 -38.80 -23.44 102.64
C THR A 293 -38.72 -23.37 104.16
N ASN A 294 -38.60 -22.17 104.73
CA ASN A 294 -38.63 -21.98 106.18
C ASN A 294 -39.98 -22.36 106.81
N LEU A 295 -41.09 -21.97 106.17
CA LEU A 295 -42.43 -22.32 106.62
C LEU A 295 -42.70 -23.82 106.49
N GLU A 296 -42.21 -24.46 105.42
CA GLU A 296 -42.27 -25.91 105.23
C GLU A 296 -41.50 -26.64 106.34
N ASN A 297 -40.29 -26.19 106.67
CA ASN A 297 -39.50 -26.74 107.78
C ASN A 297 -40.21 -26.56 109.14
N GLN A 298 -40.81 -25.39 109.40
CA GLN A 298 -41.59 -25.15 110.61
C GLN A 298 -42.83 -26.03 110.68
N LYS A 299 -43.56 -26.17 109.56
CA LYS A 299 -44.70 -27.08 109.45
C LYS A 299 -44.28 -28.51 109.74
N GLU A 300 -43.17 -28.98 109.18
CA GLU A 300 -42.65 -30.33 109.43
C GLU A 300 -42.28 -30.53 110.91
N GLN A 301 -41.63 -29.54 111.55
CA GLN A 301 -41.35 -29.58 112.98
C GLN A 301 -42.61 -29.63 113.84
N LEU A 302 -43.60 -28.78 113.57
CA LEU A 302 -44.88 -28.77 114.29
C LEU A 302 -45.65 -30.09 114.07
N THR A 303 -45.60 -30.64 112.85
CA THR A 303 -46.22 -31.95 112.54
C THR A 303 -45.54 -33.07 113.33
N LYS A 304 -44.19 -33.07 113.43
CA LYS A 304 -43.44 -34.00 114.29
C LYS A 304 -43.77 -33.83 115.78
N GLN A 305 -43.93 -32.61 116.26
CA GLN A 305 -44.33 -32.32 117.65
C GLN A 305 -45.76 -32.80 117.93
N LEU A 306 -46.69 -32.61 116.99
CA LEU A 306 -48.07 -33.10 117.11
C LEU A 306 -48.12 -34.63 117.11
N GLN A 307 -47.34 -35.27 116.24
CA GLN A 307 -47.22 -36.73 116.20
C GLN A 307 -46.64 -37.28 117.52
N ALA A 308 -45.61 -36.62 118.07
CA ALA A 308 -45.05 -36.96 119.38
C ALA A 308 -46.02 -36.74 120.57
N GLN A 309 -47.07 -35.93 120.40
CA GLN A 309 -48.16 -35.77 121.39
C GLN A 309 -49.30 -36.78 121.21
N ILE A 310 -49.43 -37.38 120.02
CA ILE A 310 -50.42 -38.43 119.72
C ILE A 310 -49.86 -39.82 120.08
N ASP A 311 -48.54 -40.00 120.08
CA ASP A 311 -47.85 -41.25 120.44
C ASP A 311 -47.55 -41.39 121.96
N ILE A 312 -48.19 -40.59 122.82
CA ILE A 312 -48.22 -40.69 124.30
C ILE A 312 -49.58 -41.20 124.74
#